data_AF-A0A521X481-F1
#
_entry.id   AF-A0A521X481-F1
#
_cell.length_a   1.000
_cell.length_b   1.000
_cell.length_c   1.000
_cell.angle_alpha   90.00
_cell.angle_beta   90.00
_cell.angle_gamma   90.00
#
_symmetry.space_group_name_H-M   'P 1'
#
loop_
_entity.id
_entity.type
_entity.pdbx_description
1 polymer ?
#
loop_
_entity_poly.entity_id
_entity_poly.type
_entity_poly.pdbx_seq_one_letter_code
_entity_poly.pdbx_strand_id
1 'polypeptide(L)'
;MRPVMAMLRLIRRQETGQILVTFALLLPILLGMTALAVDLGNYASERRSLQNSADSIALAASRDLPDEDAAIDAGKNWASKNGVALSAVTITVTEAGVNNPNPKVTVDIRKGHNFVFGRIVGISSSNVGAHAVAIKTSPGGLAGVSPWSVLQSAQEAATPGALVTLKYDANDPTTGNFGIIQLDGSGSAVYLDSVENRSGSLICAEGVTGCTDTSPVCTGDVCPSETGNKVGPTRTGVNYLMSTADPHCDTFAE
;
A
#
# COMPACT_ATOMS: atom_id res chain seq x y z
N MET A 1 -32.02 -56.37 42.63
CA MET A 1 -31.72 -55.87 41.27
C MET A 1 -32.95 -55.46 40.43
N ARG A 2 -34.20 -55.63 40.89
CA ARG A 2 -35.42 -55.27 40.12
C ARG A 2 -35.86 -53.78 40.07
N PRO A 3 -35.42 -52.82 40.92
CA PRO A 3 -35.95 -51.45 40.85
C PRO A 3 -35.29 -50.60 39.75
N VAL A 4 -34.05 -50.92 39.36
CA VAL A 4 -33.29 -50.15 38.36
C VAL A 4 -33.89 -50.28 36.95
N MET A 5 -34.47 -51.44 36.61
CA MET A 5 -35.11 -51.68 35.32
C MET A 5 -36.44 -50.94 35.15
N ALA A 6 -37.17 -50.66 36.24
CA ALA A 6 -38.41 -49.88 36.19
C ALA A 6 -38.13 -48.39 36.02
N MET A 7 -37.07 -47.88 36.66
CA MET A 7 -36.60 -46.49 36.53
C MET A 7 -36.14 -46.17 35.09
N LEU A 8 -35.42 -47.10 34.45
CA LEU A 8 -35.03 -46.99 33.03
C LEU A 8 -36.23 -47.02 32.06
N ARG A 9 -37.35 -47.64 32.44
CA ARG A 9 -38.59 -47.65 31.62
C ARG A 9 -39.41 -46.37 31.79
N LEU A 10 -39.34 -45.71 32.94
CA LEU A 10 -40.00 -44.42 33.19
C LEU A 10 -39.28 -43.26 32.49
N ILE A 11 -37.94 -43.27 32.46
CA ILE A 11 -37.13 -42.29 31.68
C ILE A 11 -37.44 -42.38 30.17
N ARG A 12 -37.84 -43.55 29.67
CA ARG A 12 -38.11 -43.79 28.26
C ARG A 12 -39.47 -43.28 27.76
N ARG A 13 -40.34 -42.77 28.65
CA ARG A 13 -41.76 -42.59 28.34
C ARG A 13 -42.34 -41.20 28.46
N GLN A 14 -41.59 -40.14 28.76
CA GLN A 14 -42.23 -38.83 28.92
C GLN A 14 -41.69 -37.58 28.18
N GLU A 15 -40.44 -37.46 27.73
CA GLU A 15 -40.04 -36.20 27.03
C GLU A 15 -39.04 -36.37 25.87
N THR A 16 -39.04 -37.53 25.19
CA THR A 16 -38.02 -37.83 24.18
C THR A 16 -38.39 -37.46 22.74
N GLY A 17 -39.59 -36.94 22.49
CA GLY A 17 -40.04 -36.58 21.13
C GLY A 17 -39.82 -35.11 20.75
N GLN A 18 -40.04 -34.18 21.68
CA GLN A 18 -40.01 -32.74 21.39
C GLN A 18 -38.61 -32.25 21.02
N ILE A 19 -37.58 -32.77 21.69
CA ILE A 19 -36.17 -32.45 21.38
C ILE A 19 -35.80 -32.91 19.96
N LEU A 20 -36.32 -34.06 19.51
CA LEU A 20 -36.07 -34.54 18.15
C LEU A 20 -36.70 -33.60 17.11
N VAL A 21 -37.92 -33.11 17.37
CA VAL A 21 -38.63 -32.18 16.48
C VAL A 21 -37.92 -30.83 16.42
N THR A 22 -37.53 -30.25 17.56
CA THR A 22 -36.80 -28.98 17.57
C THR A 22 -35.43 -29.11 16.94
N PHE A 23 -34.71 -30.21 17.19
CA PHE A 23 -33.44 -30.51 16.54
C PHE A 23 -33.59 -30.64 15.02
N ALA A 24 -34.61 -31.37 14.54
CA ALA A 24 -34.86 -31.55 13.11
C ALA A 24 -35.23 -30.23 12.40
N LEU A 25 -35.86 -29.28 13.10
CA LEU A 25 -36.17 -27.96 12.56
C LEU A 25 -34.96 -27.01 12.59
N LEU A 26 -34.14 -27.06 13.64
CA LEU A 26 -32.99 -26.17 13.80
C LEU A 26 -31.77 -26.61 13.00
N LEU A 27 -31.57 -27.91 12.81
CA LEU A 27 -30.39 -28.44 12.10
C LEU A 27 -30.25 -27.88 10.67
N PRO A 28 -31.30 -27.84 9.82
CA PRO A 28 -31.20 -27.23 8.49
C PRO A 28 -30.89 -25.74 8.54
N ILE A 29 -31.41 -25.01 9.54
CA ILE A 29 -31.16 -23.58 9.71
C ILE A 29 -29.69 -23.34 10.06
N LEU A 30 -29.15 -24.11 11.02
CA LEU A 30 -27.73 -24.02 11.40
C LEU A 30 -26.82 -24.38 10.23
N LEU A 31 -27.13 -25.45 9.50
CA LEU A 31 -26.37 -25.84 8.29
C LEU A 31 -26.47 -24.79 7.18
N GLY A 32 -27.62 -24.15 7.01
CA GLY A 32 -27.80 -23.06 6.05
C GLY A 32 -26.96 -21.83 6.41
N MET A 33 -26.90 -21.47 7.69
CA MET A 33 -26.07 -20.35 8.14
C MET A 33 -24.57 -20.64 8.01
N THR A 34 -24.11 -21.86 8.31
CA THR A 34 -22.69 -22.23 8.12
C THR A 34 -22.32 -22.27 6.65
N ALA A 35 -23.19 -22.83 5.80
CA ALA A 35 -23.05 -22.81 4.35
C ALA A 35 -22.89 -21.38 3.80
N LEU A 36 -23.78 -20.47 4.20
CA LEU A 36 -23.72 -19.07 3.80
C LEU A 36 -22.45 -18.38 4.29
N ALA A 37 -22.04 -18.63 5.55
CA ALA A 37 -20.83 -18.06 6.11
C ALA A 37 -19.58 -18.51 5.34
N VAL A 38 -19.50 -19.78 4.93
CA VAL A 38 -18.38 -20.31 4.14
C VAL A 38 -18.35 -19.69 2.75
N ASP A 39 -19.48 -19.65 2.04
CA ASP A 39 -19.54 -19.09 0.69
C ASP A 39 -19.22 -17.59 0.68
N LEU A 40 -19.83 -16.81 1.58
CA LEU A 40 -19.56 -15.37 1.67
C LEU A 40 -18.12 -15.09 2.13
N GLY A 41 -17.61 -15.90 3.06
CA GLY A 41 -16.23 -15.83 3.51
C GLY A 41 -15.23 -16.04 2.37
N ASN A 42 -15.44 -17.09 1.57
CA ASN A 42 -14.60 -17.38 0.41
C ASN A 42 -14.68 -16.27 -0.65
N TYR A 43 -15.88 -15.80 -0.98
CA TYR A 43 -16.08 -14.70 -1.93
C TYR A 43 -15.39 -13.41 -1.47
N ALA A 44 -15.56 -13.05 -0.18
CA ALA A 44 -14.95 -11.85 0.39
C ALA A 44 -13.42 -11.96 0.51
N SER A 45 -12.90 -13.16 0.78
CA SER A 45 -11.46 -13.45 0.80
C SER A 45 -10.85 -13.30 -0.59
N GLU A 46 -11.49 -13.89 -1.61
CA GLU A 46 -11.02 -13.78 -3.00
C GLU A 46 -11.09 -12.34 -3.50
N ARG A 47 -12.17 -11.61 -3.17
CA ARG A 47 -12.27 -10.18 -3.50
C ARG A 47 -11.13 -9.35 -2.91
N ARG A 48 -10.76 -9.59 -1.65
CA ARG A 48 -9.62 -8.92 -1.00
C ARG A 48 -8.29 -9.25 -1.68
N SER A 49 -8.07 -10.53 -1.98
CA SER A 49 -6.87 -10.95 -2.71
C SER A 49 -6.75 -10.30 -4.10
N LEU A 50 -7.86 -10.20 -4.83
CA LEU A 50 -7.89 -9.50 -6.12
C LEU A 50 -7.67 -8.00 -5.99
N GLN A 51 -8.19 -7.37 -4.93
CA GLN A 51 -7.95 -5.95 -4.67
C GLN A 51 -6.48 -5.67 -4.41
N ASN A 52 -5.83 -6.42 -3.52
CA ASN A 52 -4.39 -6.30 -3.27
C ASN A 52 -3.56 -6.53 -4.55
N SER A 53 -4.01 -7.44 -5.41
CA SER A 53 -3.38 -7.67 -6.71
C SER A 53 -3.57 -6.47 -7.64
N ALA A 54 -4.79 -5.91 -7.73
CA ALA A 54 -5.07 -4.74 -8.56
C ALA A 54 -4.26 -3.51 -8.11
N ASP A 55 -4.20 -3.26 -6.80
CA ASP A 55 -3.47 -2.14 -6.22
C ASP A 55 -1.96 -2.25 -6.49
N SER A 56 -1.37 -3.45 -6.31
CA SER A 56 0.05 -3.67 -6.61
C SER A 56 0.36 -3.58 -8.11
N ILE A 57 -0.52 -4.07 -8.99
CA ILE A 57 -0.37 -3.92 -10.44
C ILE A 57 -0.45 -2.44 -10.83
N ALA A 58 -1.42 -1.70 -10.30
CA ALA A 58 -1.59 -0.28 -10.60
C ALA A 58 -0.38 0.53 -10.13
N LEU A 59 0.10 0.29 -8.91
CA LEU A 59 1.28 0.97 -8.36
C LEU A 59 2.55 0.63 -9.12
N ALA A 60 2.72 -0.62 -9.56
CA ALA A 60 3.87 -1.01 -10.36
C ALA A 60 3.85 -0.34 -11.73
N ALA A 61 2.71 -0.40 -12.42
CA ALA A 61 2.53 0.20 -13.73
C ALA A 61 2.68 1.73 -13.71
N SER A 62 2.20 2.40 -12.67
CA SER A 62 2.28 3.87 -12.59
C SER A 62 3.72 4.39 -12.53
N ARG A 63 4.69 3.59 -12.07
CA ARG A 63 6.11 4.00 -11.99
C ARG A 63 6.69 4.38 -13.34
N ASP A 64 6.29 3.66 -14.39
CA ASP A 64 6.86 3.81 -15.73
C ASP A 64 6.08 4.81 -16.59
N LEU A 65 5.02 5.42 -16.06
CA LEU A 65 4.37 6.58 -16.69
C LEU A 65 5.39 7.71 -16.95
N PRO A 66 5.25 8.48 -18.04
CA PRO A 66 4.15 8.43 -19.01
C PRO A 66 4.33 7.42 -20.15
N ASP A 67 5.35 6.55 -20.11
CA ASP A 67 5.56 5.53 -21.14
C ASP A 67 4.50 4.43 -21.01
N GLU A 68 3.52 4.43 -21.95
CA GLU A 68 2.39 3.51 -21.93
C GLU A 68 2.83 2.03 -22.08
N ASP A 69 3.73 1.74 -23.01
CA ASP A 69 4.18 0.37 -23.28
C ASP A 69 4.94 -0.18 -22.05
N ALA A 70 5.84 0.62 -21.48
CA ALA A 70 6.58 0.24 -20.27
C ALA A 70 5.64 0.03 -19.07
N ALA A 71 4.66 0.92 -18.88
CA ALA A 71 3.67 0.81 -17.80
C ALA A 71 2.81 -0.47 -17.93
N ILE A 72 2.35 -0.79 -19.14
CA ILE A 72 1.57 -2.00 -19.40
C ILE A 72 2.40 -3.26 -19.14
N ASP A 73 3.66 -3.28 -19.59
CA ASP A 73 4.54 -4.44 -19.41
C ASP A 73 4.92 -4.65 -17.94
N ALA A 74 5.19 -3.58 -17.20
CA ALA A 74 5.39 -3.64 -15.75
C ALA A 74 4.15 -4.18 -15.03
N GLY A 75 2.96 -3.69 -15.41
CA GLY A 75 1.70 -4.18 -14.87
C GLY A 75 1.45 -5.67 -15.15
N LYS A 76 1.71 -6.15 -16.37
CA LYS A 76 1.61 -7.60 -16.71
C LYS A 76 2.61 -8.45 -15.94
N ASN A 77 3.82 -7.97 -15.72
CA ASN A 77 4.84 -8.64 -14.92
C ASN A 77 4.34 -8.83 -13.47
N TRP A 78 3.80 -7.76 -12.88
CA TRP A 78 3.22 -7.82 -11.53
C TRP A 78 1.94 -8.65 -11.45
N ALA A 79 1.10 -8.65 -12.49
CA ALA A 79 -0.06 -9.55 -12.55
C ALA A 79 0.37 -11.01 -12.49
N SER A 80 1.43 -11.37 -13.22
CA SER A 80 2.01 -12.72 -13.21
C SER A 80 2.60 -13.09 -11.85
N LYS A 81 3.30 -12.16 -11.18
CA LYS A 81 3.84 -12.36 -9.82
C LYS A 81 2.73 -12.55 -8.77
N ASN A 82 1.60 -11.90 -8.94
CA ASN A 82 0.41 -12.06 -8.09
C ASN A 82 -0.45 -13.29 -8.48
N GLY A 83 -0.04 -14.09 -9.46
CA GLY A 83 -0.79 -15.28 -9.90
C GLY A 83 -2.11 -14.96 -10.62
N VAL A 84 -2.27 -13.74 -11.14
CA VAL A 84 -3.45 -13.33 -11.89
C VAL A 84 -3.22 -13.59 -13.38
N ALA A 85 -4.13 -14.33 -14.01
CA ALA A 85 -4.06 -14.60 -15.44
C ALA A 85 -4.21 -13.30 -16.25
N LEU A 86 -3.35 -13.08 -17.25
CA LEU A 86 -3.38 -11.87 -18.08
C LEU A 86 -4.70 -11.67 -18.83
N SER A 87 -5.42 -12.75 -19.14
CA SER A 87 -6.76 -12.68 -19.76
C SER A 87 -7.85 -12.14 -18.83
N ALA A 88 -7.60 -12.14 -17.52
CA ALA A 88 -8.52 -11.65 -16.50
C ALA A 88 -8.25 -10.20 -16.09
N VAL A 89 -7.15 -9.61 -16.58
CA VAL A 89 -6.70 -8.24 -16.24
C VAL A 89 -6.84 -7.33 -17.45
N THR A 90 -7.40 -6.15 -17.23
CA THR A 90 -7.37 -5.04 -18.19
C THR A 90 -6.58 -3.90 -17.57
N ILE A 91 -5.53 -3.45 -18.26
CA ILE A 91 -4.70 -2.34 -17.85
C ILE A 91 -4.91 -1.23 -18.89
N THR A 92 -5.35 -0.07 -18.43
CA THR A 92 -5.63 1.08 -19.28
C THR A 92 -4.77 2.24 -18.81
N VAL A 93 -3.94 2.79 -19.70
CA VAL A 93 -3.18 4.00 -19.46
C VAL A 93 -3.98 5.18 -19.98
N THR A 94 -4.12 6.21 -19.16
CA THR A 94 -4.69 7.49 -19.58
C THR A 94 -3.62 8.55 -19.41
N GLU A 95 -3.15 9.09 -20.53
CA GLU A 95 -2.14 10.14 -20.57
C GLU A 95 -2.63 11.44 -19.90
N ALA A 96 -1.66 12.31 -19.60
CA ALA A 96 -1.96 13.66 -19.16
C ALA A 96 -2.54 14.49 -20.30
N GLY A 97 -3.51 15.35 -20.00
CA GLY A 97 -4.14 16.23 -20.96
C GLY A 97 -4.92 17.36 -20.28
N VAL A 98 -5.61 18.17 -21.08
CA VAL A 98 -6.30 19.40 -20.61
C VAL A 98 -7.29 19.13 -19.46
N ASN A 99 -7.97 17.97 -19.47
CA ASN A 99 -8.92 17.55 -18.44
C ASN A 99 -8.35 16.49 -17.48
N ASN A 100 -7.08 16.15 -17.62
CA ASN A 100 -6.40 15.15 -16.79
C ASN A 100 -4.95 15.58 -16.54
N PRO A 101 -4.68 16.42 -15.52
CA PRO A 101 -3.35 16.99 -15.34
C PRO A 101 -2.26 15.95 -15.04
N ASN A 102 -2.65 14.74 -14.60
CA ASN A 102 -1.73 13.68 -14.21
C ASN A 102 -2.00 12.41 -15.03
N PRO A 103 -0.96 11.75 -15.57
CA PRO A 103 -1.13 10.44 -16.19
C PRO A 103 -1.56 9.43 -15.11
N LYS A 104 -2.42 8.49 -15.49
CA LYS A 104 -2.93 7.45 -14.58
C LYS A 104 -2.97 6.09 -15.26
N VAL A 105 -2.81 5.05 -14.45
CA VAL A 105 -3.07 3.66 -14.84
C VAL A 105 -4.31 3.19 -14.09
N THR A 106 -5.25 2.61 -14.84
CA THR A 106 -6.44 1.94 -14.31
C THR A 106 -6.30 0.44 -14.52
N VAL A 107 -6.52 -0.34 -13.47
CA VAL A 107 -6.47 -1.80 -13.50
C VAL A 107 -7.82 -2.37 -13.10
N ASP A 108 -8.38 -3.18 -13.98
CA ASP A 108 -9.60 -3.93 -13.73
C ASP A 108 -9.30 -5.43 -13.80
N ILE A 109 -9.64 -6.15 -12.73
CA ILE A 109 -9.51 -7.62 -12.69
C ILE A 109 -10.91 -8.23 -12.61
N ARG A 110 -11.19 -9.24 -13.43
CA ARG A 110 -12.44 -10.01 -13.39
C ARG A 110 -12.17 -11.50 -13.38
N LYS A 111 -12.68 -12.20 -12.37
CA LYS A 111 -12.54 -13.64 -12.20
C LYS A 111 -13.88 -14.27 -11.83
N GLY A 112 -14.17 -15.44 -12.38
CA GLY A 112 -15.35 -16.23 -11.99
C GLY A 112 -15.14 -16.91 -10.65
N HIS A 113 -16.06 -16.69 -9.71
CA HIS A 113 -16.13 -17.37 -8.42
C HIS A 113 -17.27 -18.39 -8.43
N ASN A 114 -16.98 -19.62 -8.00
CA ASN A 114 -17.97 -20.68 -7.90
C ASN A 114 -18.38 -20.87 -6.44
N PHE A 115 -19.68 -20.75 -6.16
CA PHE A 115 -20.21 -21.03 -4.83
C PHE A 115 -20.27 -22.54 -4.58
N VAL A 116 -20.03 -22.95 -3.33
CA VAL A 116 -20.06 -24.34 -2.90
C VAL A 116 -21.48 -24.72 -2.48
N PHE A 117 -22.06 -23.96 -1.56
CA PHE A 117 -23.39 -24.24 -1.01
C PHE A 117 -24.51 -23.43 -1.67
N GLY A 118 -24.21 -22.27 -2.25
CA GLY A 118 -25.14 -21.42 -2.99
C GLY A 118 -25.84 -22.14 -4.14
N ARG A 119 -25.22 -23.22 -4.66
CA ARG A 119 -25.81 -24.11 -5.67
C ARG A 119 -27.14 -24.72 -5.22
N ILE A 120 -27.32 -24.95 -3.92
CA ILE A 120 -28.56 -25.50 -3.33
C ILE A 120 -29.74 -24.53 -3.52
N VAL A 121 -29.46 -23.23 -3.53
CA VAL A 121 -30.45 -22.15 -3.72
C VAL A 121 -30.43 -21.56 -5.14
N GLY A 122 -29.77 -22.24 -6.08
CA GLY A 122 -29.73 -21.84 -7.50
C GLY A 122 -28.63 -20.82 -7.87
N ILE A 123 -27.73 -20.46 -6.94
CA ILE A 123 -26.61 -19.55 -7.20
C ILE A 123 -25.33 -20.37 -7.37
N SER A 124 -24.97 -20.67 -8.62
CA SER A 124 -23.82 -21.53 -8.90
C SER A 124 -22.48 -20.78 -9.00
N SER A 125 -22.52 -19.55 -9.51
CA SER A 125 -21.32 -18.73 -9.72
C SER A 125 -21.67 -17.24 -9.74
N SER A 126 -20.67 -16.40 -9.52
CA SER A 126 -20.72 -14.95 -9.72
C SER A 126 -19.34 -14.45 -10.16
N ASN A 127 -19.28 -13.31 -10.85
CA ASN A 127 -18.01 -12.66 -11.11
C ASN A 127 -17.58 -11.85 -9.89
N VAL A 128 -16.36 -12.10 -9.44
CA VAL A 128 -15.66 -11.24 -8.49
C VAL A 128 -14.69 -10.36 -9.27
N GLY A 129 -14.60 -9.09 -8.89
CA GLY A 129 -13.71 -8.15 -9.53
C GLY A 129 -13.07 -7.18 -8.56
N ALA A 130 -11.98 -6.60 -9.00
CA ALA A 130 -11.23 -5.58 -8.30
C ALA A 130 -10.90 -4.45 -9.27
N HIS A 131 -10.80 -3.25 -8.72
CA HIS A 131 -10.53 -2.03 -9.46
C HIS A 131 -9.51 -1.20 -8.69
N ALA A 132 -8.46 -0.76 -9.37
CA ALA A 132 -7.42 0.07 -8.79
C ALA A 132 -6.98 1.15 -9.77
N VAL A 133 -6.63 2.32 -9.25
CA VAL A 133 -6.11 3.43 -10.04
C VAL A 133 -4.89 3.99 -9.34
N ALA A 134 -3.81 4.17 -10.09
CA ALA A 134 -2.60 4.81 -9.60
C ALA A 134 -2.18 5.93 -10.55
N ILE A 135 -1.63 7.00 -9.98
CA ILE A 135 -1.12 8.15 -10.72
C ILE A 135 0.37 8.31 -10.47
N LYS A 136 1.08 8.89 -11.44
CA LYS A 136 2.43 9.43 -11.23
C LYS A 136 2.34 10.92 -11.43
N THR A 137 2.67 11.67 -10.39
CA THR A 137 2.65 13.13 -10.41
C THR A 137 3.82 13.66 -9.61
N SER A 138 4.29 14.84 -10.00
CA SER A 138 5.21 15.63 -9.19
C SER A 138 4.43 16.74 -8.51
N PRO A 139 4.57 16.94 -7.19
CA PRO A 139 3.98 18.10 -6.53
C PRO A 139 4.53 19.37 -7.16
N GLY A 140 3.67 20.37 -7.36
CA GLY A 140 4.08 21.67 -7.92
C GLY A 140 4.95 22.50 -6.96
N GLY A 141 4.87 22.18 -5.66
CA GLY A 141 5.74 22.69 -4.61
C GLY A 141 5.49 21.97 -3.30
N LEU A 142 6.51 21.93 -2.44
CA LEU A 142 6.51 21.23 -1.16
C LEU A 142 7.08 22.14 -0.06
N ALA A 143 6.36 22.22 1.05
CA ALA A 143 6.86 22.81 2.29
C ALA A 143 7.16 21.70 3.30
N GLY A 144 8.06 21.94 4.25
CA GLY A 144 8.40 20.94 5.26
C GLY A 144 9.15 19.74 4.70
N VAL A 145 9.91 19.92 3.63
CA VAL A 145 10.76 18.87 3.05
C VAL A 145 11.94 18.56 3.98
N SER A 146 12.34 17.29 4.03
CA SER A 146 13.57 16.90 4.70
C SER A 146 14.78 17.31 3.84
N PRO A 147 15.88 17.81 4.41
CA PRO A 147 17.05 18.30 3.67
C PRO A 147 17.95 17.19 3.10
N TRP A 148 17.37 16.05 2.70
CA TRP A 148 18.10 14.91 2.12
C TRP A 148 17.76 14.75 0.66
N SER A 149 18.78 14.62 -0.19
CA SER A 149 18.60 14.25 -1.58
C SER A 149 18.68 12.74 -1.77
N VAL A 150 17.98 12.26 -2.79
CA VAL A 150 18.25 10.94 -3.37
C VAL A 150 19.07 11.18 -4.63
N LEU A 151 20.27 10.59 -4.69
CA LEU A 151 21.09 10.67 -5.90
C LEU A 151 20.40 9.90 -7.03
N GLN A 152 20.49 10.41 -8.26
CA GLN A 152 19.93 9.74 -9.43
C GLN A 152 20.46 8.31 -9.59
N SER A 153 21.75 8.08 -9.33
CA SER A 153 22.33 6.73 -9.34
C SER A 153 21.73 5.80 -8.29
N ALA A 154 21.36 6.33 -7.11
CA ALA A 154 20.67 5.55 -6.08
C ALA A 154 19.23 5.24 -6.49
N GLN A 155 18.55 6.18 -7.16
CA GLN A 155 17.22 5.96 -7.72
C GLN A 155 17.24 4.90 -8.83
N GLU A 156 18.20 4.96 -9.74
CA GLU A 156 18.37 4.00 -10.83
C GLU A 156 18.75 2.60 -10.32
N ALA A 157 19.53 2.52 -9.24
CA ALA A 157 19.88 1.26 -8.58
C ALA A 157 18.75 0.69 -7.72
N ALA A 158 17.71 1.47 -7.40
CA ALA A 158 16.63 1.06 -6.51
C ALA A 158 15.68 0.06 -7.17
N THR A 159 16.00 -1.22 -7.04
CA THR A 159 15.08 -2.34 -7.32
C THR A 159 14.49 -2.89 -6.02
N PRO A 160 13.29 -3.52 -6.04
CA PRO A 160 12.71 -4.11 -4.83
C PRO A 160 13.68 -5.07 -4.14
N GLY A 161 14.00 -4.79 -2.87
CA GLY A 161 14.95 -5.57 -2.07
C GLY A 161 16.43 -5.15 -2.20
N ALA A 162 16.76 -4.20 -3.08
CA ALA A 162 18.11 -3.65 -3.17
C ALA A 162 18.40 -2.70 -1.99
N LEU A 163 19.60 -2.82 -1.43
CA LEU A 163 20.14 -1.83 -0.49
C LEU A 163 20.70 -0.66 -1.31
N VAL A 164 20.17 0.54 -1.08
CA VAL A 164 20.66 1.78 -1.70
C VAL A 164 21.17 2.73 -0.64
N THR A 165 22.34 3.31 -0.88
CA THR A 165 22.93 4.31 0.01
C THR A 165 22.35 5.68 -0.32
N LEU A 166 21.55 6.24 0.58
CA LEU A 166 21.00 7.60 0.44
C LEU A 166 22.00 8.67 0.90
N LYS A 167 22.87 8.33 1.85
CA LYS A 167 23.82 9.24 2.46
C LYS A 167 25.10 8.52 2.86
N TYR A 168 26.24 9.12 2.54
CA TYR A 168 27.55 8.66 2.98
C TYR A 168 27.96 9.31 4.30
N ASP A 169 28.78 8.59 5.05
CA ASP A 169 29.49 9.11 6.21
C ASP A 169 30.80 9.79 5.79
N ALA A 170 31.61 10.20 6.76
CA ALA A 170 32.86 10.90 6.52
C ALA A 170 33.93 10.08 5.79
N ASN A 171 33.76 8.76 5.68
CA ASN A 171 34.78 7.84 5.18
C ASN A 171 34.64 7.54 3.69
N ASP A 172 33.50 7.87 3.08
CA ASP A 172 33.26 7.65 1.65
C ASP A 172 32.72 8.93 0.95
N PRO A 173 33.41 10.08 1.05
CA PRO A 173 32.94 11.33 0.45
C PRO A 173 33.20 11.36 -1.06
N THR A 174 32.14 11.50 -1.86
CA THR A 174 32.27 12.07 -3.21
C THR A 174 32.38 13.59 -3.08
N THR A 175 33.61 14.10 -3.15
CA THR A 175 33.90 15.54 -3.32
C THR A 175 33.41 16.45 -2.18
N GLY A 176 33.29 15.93 -0.95
CA GLY A 176 32.84 16.70 0.22
C GLY A 176 31.33 16.99 0.26
N ASN A 177 30.57 16.42 -0.68
CA ASN A 177 29.11 16.41 -0.68
C ASN A 177 28.63 15.08 -0.07
N PHE A 178 27.73 15.17 0.90
CA PHE A 178 27.21 14.01 1.63
C PHE A 178 25.69 13.83 1.44
N GLY A 179 25.14 14.25 0.30
CA GLY A 179 23.72 14.06 -0.03
C GLY A 179 22.75 14.93 0.79
N ILE A 180 23.25 16.05 1.33
CA ILE A 180 22.44 17.02 2.06
C ILE A 180 22.22 18.24 1.18
N ILE A 181 20.97 18.66 1.07
CA ILE A 181 20.59 19.88 0.36
C ILE A 181 20.52 21.03 1.35
N GLN A 182 21.09 22.17 0.97
CA GLN A 182 20.99 23.41 1.72
C GLN A 182 19.65 24.08 1.41
N LEU A 183 18.63 23.84 2.24
CA LEU A 183 17.27 24.36 2.03
C LEU A 183 17.03 25.69 2.75
N ASP A 184 17.30 25.75 4.06
CA ASP A 184 16.98 26.92 4.91
C ASP A 184 18.20 27.83 5.18
N GLY A 185 19.32 27.58 4.50
CA GLY A 185 20.59 28.26 4.75
C GLY A 185 21.70 27.28 5.13
N SER A 186 22.89 27.82 5.39
CA SER A 186 24.08 27.00 5.61
C SER A 186 24.34 26.66 7.08
N GLY A 187 24.89 25.48 7.34
CA GLY A 187 25.52 25.17 8.63
C GLY A 187 24.85 24.05 9.42
N SER A 188 25.60 23.48 10.37
CA SER A 188 25.17 22.26 11.08
C SER A 188 23.96 22.46 11.98
N ALA A 189 23.78 23.65 12.56
CA ALA A 189 22.63 23.98 13.39
C ALA A 189 21.36 24.17 12.55
N VAL A 190 21.46 24.87 11.42
CA VAL A 190 20.35 25.05 10.47
C VAL A 190 19.92 23.70 9.91
N TYR A 191 20.87 22.87 9.47
CA TYR A 191 20.59 21.51 9.01
C TYR A 191 19.91 20.65 10.09
N LEU A 192 20.38 20.68 11.34
CA LEU A 192 19.75 19.93 12.42
C LEU A 192 18.29 20.37 12.63
N ASP A 193 18.05 21.68 12.67
CA ASP A 193 16.71 22.24 12.81
C ASP A 193 15.79 21.83 11.65
N SER A 194 16.27 21.90 10.40
CA SER A 194 15.51 21.43 9.23
C SER A 194 15.20 19.93 9.27
N VAL A 195 16.03 19.10 9.93
CA VAL A 195 15.75 17.67 10.11
C VAL A 195 14.71 17.46 11.22
N GLU A 196 14.84 18.14 12.35
CA GLU A 196 13.96 17.96 13.53
C GLU A 196 12.58 18.59 13.30
N ASN A 197 12.54 19.80 12.75
CA ASN A 197 11.35 20.63 12.62
C ASN A 197 10.79 20.71 11.19
N ARG A 198 11.43 20.01 10.24
CA ARG A 198 11.21 20.12 8.79
C ARG A 198 11.66 21.47 8.23
N SER A 199 11.90 21.54 6.91
CA SER A 199 12.31 22.80 6.29
C SER A 199 11.22 23.86 6.35
N GLY A 200 11.59 25.07 6.76
CA GLY A 200 10.70 26.25 6.75
C GLY A 200 10.50 26.84 5.36
N SER A 201 11.30 26.41 4.38
CA SER A 201 11.25 26.85 3.00
C SER A 201 10.23 26.05 2.18
N LEU A 202 9.49 26.77 1.33
CA LEU A 202 8.73 26.19 0.23
C LEU A 202 9.68 26.02 -0.95
N ILE A 203 9.76 24.80 -1.47
CA ILE A 203 10.52 24.45 -2.67
C ILE A 203 9.53 24.11 -3.78
N CYS A 204 9.66 24.78 -4.91
CA CYS A 204 8.84 24.63 -6.10
C CYS A 204 9.47 23.61 -7.05
N ALA A 205 8.63 22.96 -7.85
CA ALA A 205 9.11 22.17 -8.97
C ALA A 205 9.30 23.05 -10.21
N GLU A 206 10.19 22.59 -11.10
CA GLU A 206 10.57 23.29 -12.32
C GLU A 206 9.34 23.63 -13.19
N GLY A 207 9.28 24.88 -13.66
CA GLY A 207 8.27 25.32 -14.62
C GLY A 207 6.85 25.46 -14.05
N VAL A 208 6.67 25.34 -12.73
CA VAL A 208 5.34 25.50 -12.11
C VAL A 208 4.97 26.98 -11.99
N THR A 209 3.87 27.36 -12.63
CA THR A 209 3.33 28.72 -12.50
C THR A 209 2.54 28.86 -11.20
N GLY A 210 2.80 29.92 -10.43
CA GLY A 210 2.07 30.20 -9.17
C GLY A 210 2.68 29.56 -7.92
N CYS A 211 3.85 28.93 -8.04
CA CYS A 211 4.69 28.56 -6.91
C CYS A 211 5.88 29.54 -6.83
N THR A 212 6.17 30.04 -5.63
CA THR A 212 7.30 30.95 -5.38
C THR A 212 8.20 30.33 -4.32
N ASP A 213 9.43 29.99 -4.69
CA ASP A 213 10.43 29.50 -3.74
C ASP A 213 10.65 30.51 -2.62
N THR A 214 10.67 30.02 -1.37
CA THR A 214 11.01 30.85 -0.20
C THR A 214 12.36 30.50 0.40
N SER A 215 13.09 29.55 -0.20
CA SER A 215 14.44 29.23 0.22
C SER A 215 15.36 30.45 0.05
N PRO A 216 16.18 30.79 1.05
CA PRO A 216 17.15 31.88 0.94
C PRO A 216 18.32 31.57 0.00
N VAL A 217 18.45 30.32 -0.46
CA VAL A 217 19.66 29.83 -1.15
C VAL A 217 19.39 29.01 -2.41
N CYS A 218 18.21 28.37 -2.53
CA CYS A 218 17.81 27.76 -3.79
C CYS A 218 17.40 28.85 -4.79
N THR A 219 17.71 28.64 -6.07
CA THR A 219 17.29 29.53 -7.15
C THR A 219 16.59 28.69 -8.22
N GLY A 220 15.26 28.73 -8.24
CA GLY A 220 14.47 27.77 -9.01
C GLY A 220 14.83 26.35 -8.58
N ASP A 221 15.15 25.51 -9.56
CA ASP A 221 15.38 24.07 -9.35
C ASP A 221 16.77 23.71 -8.87
N VAL A 222 17.63 24.71 -8.67
CA VAL A 222 19.02 24.52 -8.25
C VAL A 222 19.17 24.91 -6.78
N CYS A 223 19.33 23.89 -5.94
CA CYS A 223 19.71 24.05 -4.53
C CYS A 223 21.16 23.60 -4.31
N PRO A 224 22.00 24.41 -3.63
CA PRO A 224 23.36 23.99 -3.32
C PRO A 224 23.37 22.83 -2.30
N SER A 225 24.40 21.99 -2.37
CA SER A 225 24.63 20.96 -1.34
C SER A 225 25.29 21.56 -0.10
N GLU A 226 24.92 21.09 1.08
CA GLU A 226 25.69 21.34 2.30
C GLU A 226 27.08 20.70 2.19
N THR A 227 28.09 21.46 2.60
CA THR A 227 29.46 20.97 2.66
C THR A 227 29.83 20.53 4.08
N GLY A 228 30.80 19.61 4.16
CA GLY A 228 31.36 19.17 5.43
C GLY A 228 30.62 18.01 6.08
N ASN A 229 31.31 17.34 6.99
CA ASN A 229 30.81 16.15 7.66
C ASN A 229 29.69 16.51 8.66
N LYS A 230 28.44 16.15 8.33
CA LYS A 230 27.25 16.34 9.18
C LYS A 230 26.79 15.06 9.89
N VAL A 231 27.65 14.07 10.11
CA VAL A 231 27.28 12.80 10.77
C VAL A 231 26.64 13.02 12.14
N GLY A 232 27.20 13.90 12.97
CA GLY A 232 26.66 14.21 14.29
C GLY A 232 25.22 14.74 14.25
N PRO A 233 24.97 15.89 13.59
CA PRO A 233 23.63 16.43 13.39
C PRO A 233 22.65 15.43 12.73
N THR A 234 23.11 14.66 11.75
CA THR A 234 22.26 13.65 11.09
C THR A 234 21.79 12.59 12.09
N ARG A 235 22.72 12.05 12.89
CA ARG A 235 22.39 11.04 13.90
C ARG A 235 21.45 11.61 14.97
N THR A 236 21.68 12.84 15.42
CA THR A 236 20.79 13.50 16.39
C THR A 236 19.39 13.68 15.82
N GLY A 237 19.26 14.26 14.62
CA GLY A 237 17.97 14.51 14.00
C GLY A 237 17.19 13.22 13.67
N VAL A 238 17.87 12.18 13.15
CA VAL A 238 17.22 10.88 12.92
C VAL A 238 16.74 10.25 14.23
N ASN A 239 17.55 10.28 15.28
CA ASN A 239 17.14 9.78 16.60
C ASN A 239 15.95 10.58 17.15
N TYR A 240 15.93 11.90 16.97
CA TYR A 240 14.81 12.75 17.35
C TYR A 240 13.53 12.34 16.63
N LEU A 241 13.58 12.19 15.30
CA LEU A 241 12.44 11.76 14.49
C LEU A 241 11.94 10.38 14.91
N MET A 242 12.84 9.42 15.15
CA MET A 242 12.46 8.09 15.66
C MET A 242 11.85 8.15 17.06
N SER A 243 12.32 9.05 17.93
CA SER A 243 11.81 9.18 19.30
C SER A 243 10.46 9.89 19.39
N THR A 244 10.14 10.71 18.39
CA THR A 244 8.90 11.50 18.33
C THR A 244 7.86 10.93 17.37
N ALA A 245 8.22 9.90 16.60
CA ALA A 245 7.30 9.15 15.77
C ALA A 245 6.19 8.53 16.62
N ASP A 246 4.95 8.55 16.10
CA ASP A 246 3.84 7.85 16.73
C ASP A 246 4.10 6.33 16.66
N PRO A 247 4.12 5.60 17.78
CA PRO A 247 4.31 4.15 17.79
C PRO A 247 3.31 3.38 16.93
N HIS A 248 2.15 3.96 16.62
CA HIS A 248 1.17 3.36 15.71
C HIS A 248 1.64 3.33 14.25
N CYS A 249 2.61 4.17 13.87
CA CYS A 249 3.18 4.20 12.52
C CYS A 249 4.27 3.13 12.30
N ASP A 250 4.71 2.44 13.35
CA ASP A 250 5.74 1.38 13.25
C ASP A 250 5.18 0.01 12.88
N THR A 251 3.86 -0.16 12.85
CA THR A 251 3.23 -1.40 12.41
C THR A 251 2.78 -1.30 10.96
N PHE A 252 3.40 -2.06 10.06
CA PHE A 252 2.95 -2.28 8.67
C PHE A 252 1.67 -3.13 8.57
N ALA A 253 0.79 -3.05 9.56
CA ALA A 253 -0.50 -3.71 9.55
C ALA A 253 -1.50 -2.78 8.85
N GLU A 254 -1.49 -2.79 7.52
CA GLU A 254 -2.66 -2.37 6.72
C GLU A 254 -3.76 -3.45 6.76
#